data_AF-A0A7K3B4G7-F1
#
_entry.id   AF-A0A7K3B4G7-F1
#
_cell.length_a   1.000
_cell.length_b   1.000
_cell.length_c   1.000
_cell.angle_alpha   90.00
_cell.angle_beta   90.00
_cell.angle_gamma   90.00
#
_symmetry.space_group_name_H-M   'P 1'
#
loop_
_entity.id
_entity.type
_entity.pdbx_description
1 polymer ?
#
loop_
_entity_poly.entity_id
_entity_poly.type
_entity_poly.pdbx_seq_one_letter_code
_entity_poly.pdbx_strand_id
1 'polypeptide(L)'
;MLSAFRKDRRGFVAARLVRVADDTWLDIVEWADALAFDESRAKGANLPEIAAFFATIDELVGAESGVRYDDAADGSRAVRTIAYGPEPSQVGELYLPEGDGPFPVVVLVHGGWWTAMFDRRQVVPLAEDLVSRGFAVWNVEYRRIGEPGGGWPGTFDDMAAAVDAVAHLDPAVDTARVLVVGHSAGGHLAAWVAHRSAQPDGLPGAHPKVEPIGVVSLAGVLDLVDADSVALGDGLTDPDPDIPPNVPPPSHAEAWPAVAERAGDGITRLLLGGSVAEHADRYAAASPVELAAGGVPVPVLIVHGSADEVIPPAYAQTYAQAAAAKGADVTLVVSPGADHFDVIDPDGHAWGVTRAWLDERLRLWRSSGA
;
A
#
# COMPACT_ATOMS: atom_id res chain seq x y z
N MET A 1 8.38 -30.36 -23.36
CA MET A 1 7.18 -29.83 -22.70
C MET A 1 6.69 -28.50 -23.27
N LEU A 2 7.35 -27.34 -23.06
CA LEU A 2 6.80 -26.01 -23.44
C LEU A 2 6.35 -25.89 -24.90
N SER A 3 7.15 -26.38 -25.85
CA SER A 3 6.76 -26.39 -27.27
C SER A 3 5.52 -27.25 -27.57
N ALA A 4 5.32 -28.33 -26.82
CA ALA A 4 4.14 -29.18 -26.93
C ALA A 4 2.91 -28.51 -26.30
N PHE A 5 3.07 -27.86 -25.14
CA PHE A 5 2.02 -27.05 -24.52
C PHE A 5 1.52 -25.94 -25.45
N ARG A 6 2.43 -25.15 -26.03
CA ARG A 6 2.05 -24.08 -26.99
C ARG A 6 1.27 -24.58 -28.21
N LYS A 7 1.49 -25.84 -28.62
CA LYS A 7 0.83 -26.43 -29.79
C LYS A 7 -0.51 -27.08 -29.45
N ASP A 8 -0.63 -27.72 -28.28
CA ASP A 8 -1.79 -28.55 -27.92
C ASP A 8 -2.74 -27.88 -26.90
N ARG A 9 -2.28 -26.89 -26.14
CA ARG A 9 -3.06 -26.32 -25.03
C ARG A 9 -3.55 -24.92 -25.37
N ARG A 10 -4.87 -24.80 -25.56
CA ARG A 10 -5.55 -23.51 -25.73
C ARG A 10 -5.24 -22.64 -24.51
N GLY A 11 -4.95 -21.36 -24.73
CA GLY A 11 -4.77 -20.38 -23.66
C GLY A 11 -3.51 -20.59 -22.81
N PHE A 12 -2.58 -21.46 -23.19
CA PHE A 12 -1.27 -21.53 -22.54
C PHE A 12 -0.45 -20.28 -22.83
N VAL A 13 -0.06 -19.54 -21.80
CA VAL A 13 0.70 -18.29 -21.93
C VAL A 13 2.19 -18.57 -21.75
N ALA A 14 2.56 -19.05 -20.56
CA ALA A 14 3.94 -19.31 -20.18
C ALA A 14 4.02 -20.38 -19.09
N ALA A 15 5.21 -20.94 -18.90
CA ALA A 15 5.53 -21.70 -17.69
C ALA A 15 6.99 -21.48 -17.31
N ARG A 16 7.26 -21.46 -16.00
CA ARG A 16 8.61 -21.32 -15.43
C ARG A 16 8.77 -22.21 -14.21
N LEU A 17 9.97 -22.74 -14.05
CA LEU A 17 10.36 -23.52 -12.88
C LEU A 17 11.28 -22.70 -12.00
N VAL A 18 10.98 -22.67 -10.71
CA VAL A 18 11.81 -22.02 -9.69
C VAL A 18 12.27 -23.08 -8.70
N ARG A 19 13.58 -23.21 -8.50
CA ARG A 19 14.12 -24.12 -7.50
C ARG A 19 13.98 -23.49 -6.12
N VAL A 20 13.28 -24.17 -5.21
CA VAL A 20 13.02 -23.68 -3.84
C VAL A 20 13.93 -24.37 -2.83
N ALA A 21 14.27 -25.64 -3.07
CA ALA A 21 15.26 -26.40 -2.31
C ALA A 21 15.96 -27.41 -3.25
N ASP A 22 16.91 -28.20 -2.72
CA ASP A 22 17.73 -29.11 -3.52
C ASP A 22 16.88 -30.03 -4.43
N ASP A 23 15.78 -30.57 -3.89
CA ASP A 23 14.85 -31.47 -4.60
C ASP A 23 13.41 -30.92 -4.71
N THR A 24 13.18 -29.65 -4.36
CA THR A 24 11.84 -29.02 -4.42
C THR A 24 11.80 -27.90 -5.44
N TRP A 25 10.80 -27.95 -6.32
CA TRP A 25 10.59 -26.97 -7.39
C TRP A 25 9.16 -26.43 -7.33
N LEU A 26 9.04 -25.13 -7.61
CA LEU A 26 7.77 -24.48 -7.87
C LEU A 26 7.58 -24.37 -9.39
N ASP A 27 6.54 -25.03 -9.90
CA ASP A 27 6.12 -24.94 -11.30
C ASP A 27 5.00 -23.89 -11.42
N ILE A 28 5.31 -22.77 -12.06
CA ILE A 28 4.39 -21.66 -12.25
C ILE A 28 3.96 -21.67 -13.70
N VAL A 29 2.67 -21.92 -13.94
CA VAL A 29 2.08 -22.00 -15.27
C VAL A 29 1.00 -20.95 -15.41
N GLU A 30 1.08 -20.16 -16.47
CA GLU A 30 0.17 -19.06 -16.76
C GLU A 30 -0.81 -19.46 -17.86
N TRP A 31 -2.08 -19.16 -17.61
CA TRP A 31 -3.20 -19.46 -18.49
C TRP A 31 -3.98 -18.19 -18.77
N ALA A 32 -4.51 -18.07 -19.98
CA ALA A 32 -5.31 -16.92 -20.40
C ALA A 32 -6.66 -16.83 -19.65
N ASP A 33 -7.21 -17.98 -19.22
CA ASP A 33 -8.45 -18.05 -18.46
C ASP A 33 -8.52 -19.37 -17.66
N ALA A 34 -9.41 -19.41 -16.64
CA ALA A 34 -9.59 -20.60 -15.80
C ALA A 34 -10.08 -21.83 -16.60
N LEU A 35 -10.88 -21.60 -17.65
CA LEU A 35 -11.38 -22.69 -18.51
C LEU A 35 -10.23 -23.35 -19.29
N ALA A 36 -9.25 -22.58 -19.74
CA ALA A 36 -8.07 -23.07 -20.46
C ALA A 36 -7.20 -23.95 -19.57
N PHE A 37 -7.08 -23.56 -18.30
CA PHE A 37 -6.45 -24.38 -17.28
C PHE A 37 -7.19 -25.70 -17.08
N ASP A 38 -8.51 -25.68 -16.87
CA ASP A 38 -9.32 -26.88 -16.64
C ASP A 38 -9.27 -27.86 -17.83
N GLU A 39 -9.35 -27.33 -19.06
CA GLU A 39 -9.22 -28.13 -20.29
C GLU A 39 -7.84 -28.78 -20.40
N SER A 40 -6.78 -28.04 -20.03
CA SER A 40 -5.42 -28.59 -20.00
C SER A 40 -5.27 -29.65 -18.91
N ARG A 41 -5.81 -29.40 -17.71
CA ARG A 41 -5.79 -30.36 -16.61
C ARG A 41 -6.51 -31.66 -17.00
N ALA A 42 -7.67 -31.57 -17.65
CA ALA A 42 -8.43 -32.72 -18.13
C ALA A 42 -7.68 -33.54 -19.20
N LYS A 43 -6.88 -32.89 -20.06
CA LYS A 43 -6.02 -33.58 -21.03
C LYS A 43 -4.88 -34.37 -20.37
N GLY A 44 -4.47 -34.02 -19.16
CA GLY A 44 -3.37 -34.68 -18.46
C GLY A 44 -2.07 -34.70 -19.27
N ALA A 45 -1.27 -35.75 -19.14
CA ALA A 45 -0.01 -35.93 -19.87
C ALA A 45 -0.18 -36.66 -21.22
N ASN A 46 -1.04 -36.15 -22.10
CA ASN A 46 -1.42 -36.79 -23.38
C ASN A 46 -0.33 -36.88 -24.46
N LEU A 47 0.74 -36.08 -24.39
CA LEU A 47 1.82 -36.05 -25.39
C LEU A 47 3.14 -36.55 -24.76
N PRO A 48 4.01 -37.23 -25.53
CA PRO A 48 5.27 -37.79 -25.01
C PRO A 48 6.17 -36.74 -24.33
N GLU A 49 6.26 -35.54 -24.88
CA GLU A 49 7.10 -34.46 -24.35
C GLU A 49 6.51 -33.80 -23.09
N ILE A 50 5.22 -34.00 -22.83
CA ILE A 50 4.52 -33.58 -21.62
C ILE A 50 4.64 -34.68 -20.56
N ALA A 51 4.39 -35.93 -20.93
CA ALA A 51 4.57 -37.09 -20.07
C ALA A 51 6.00 -37.21 -19.54
N ALA A 52 7.00 -36.97 -20.39
CA ALA A 52 8.41 -36.99 -19.98
C ALA A 52 8.74 -35.94 -18.91
N PHE A 53 8.04 -34.80 -18.89
CA PHE A 53 8.23 -33.78 -17.85
C PHE A 53 7.57 -34.20 -16.53
N PHE A 54 6.30 -34.60 -16.56
CA PHE A 54 5.61 -35.04 -15.34
C PHE A 54 6.24 -36.30 -14.73
N ALA A 55 6.88 -37.16 -15.54
CA ALA A 55 7.60 -38.33 -15.06
C ALA A 55 8.87 -38.00 -14.26
N THR A 56 9.37 -36.76 -14.27
CA THR A 56 10.49 -36.33 -13.41
C THR A 56 10.03 -35.82 -12.05
N ILE A 57 8.72 -35.77 -11.81
CA ILE A 57 8.14 -35.27 -10.56
C ILE A 57 7.79 -36.48 -9.70
N ASP A 58 8.51 -36.65 -8.59
CA ASP A 58 8.27 -37.75 -7.66
C ASP A 58 6.94 -37.56 -6.90
N GLU A 59 6.65 -36.35 -6.43
CA GLU A 59 5.44 -36.03 -5.68
C GLU A 59 4.99 -34.57 -5.90
N LEU A 60 3.67 -34.33 -5.92
CA LEU A 60 3.09 -33.00 -5.84
C LEU A 60 2.82 -32.64 -4.38
N VAL A 61 3.61 -31.73 -3.83
CA VAL A 61 3.53 -31.32 -2.41
C VAL A 61 2.37 -30.36 -2.15
N GLY A 62 1.98 -29.55 -3.14
CA GLY A 62 0.88 -28.60 -3.05
C GLY A 62 0.53 -28.00 -4.41
N ALA A 63 -0.69 -27.49 -4.55
CA ALA A 63 -1.13 -26.78 -5.74
C ALA A 63 -2.04 -25.63 -5.35
N GLU A 64 -1.73 -24.44 -5.85
CA GLU A 64 -2.51 -23.24 -5.64
C GLU A 64 -2.83 -22.63 -7.00
N SER A 65 -3.99 -21.95 -7.09
CA SER A 65 -4.39 -21.21 -8.27
C SER A 65 -4.65 -19.76 -7.89
N GLY A 66 -4.14 -18.84 -8.70
CA GLY A 66 -4.38 -17.40 -8.57
C GLY A 66 -4.53 -16.76 -9.93
N VAL A 67 -5.03 -15.53 -9.95
CA VAL A 67 -5.13 -14.72 -11.18
C VAL A 67 -3.92 -13.78 -11.22
N ARG A 68 -3.25 -13.69 -12.38
CA ARG A 68 -2.30 -12.61 -12.63
C ARG A 68 -3.13 -11.36 -12.90
N TYR A 69 -2.98 -10.31 -12.09
CA TYR A 69 -3.76 -9.08 -12.21
C TYR A 69 -3.41 -8.24 -13.45
N ASP A 70 -2.46 -8.68 -14.27
CA ASP A 70 -2.02 -7.99 -15.48
C ASP A 70 -2.65 -8.65 -16.72
N ASP A 71 -3.74 -8.04 -17.20
CA ASP A 71 -4.19 -7.91 -18.60
C ASP A 71 -5.72 -7.77 -18.62
N ALA A 72 -6.21 -6.54 -18.49
CA ALA A 72 -7.58 -6.24 -18.94
C ALA A 72 -7.71 -6.68 -20.41
N ALA A 73 -8.69 -7.54 -20.68
CA ALA A 73 -8.88 -8.19 -21.98
C ALA A 73 -9.16 -7.22 -23.16
N ASP A 74 -9.22 -5.91 -22.91
CA ASP A 74 -9.52 -4.87 -23.89
C ASP A 74 -8.31 -4.04 -24.34
N GLY A 75 -7.11 -4.29 -23.80
CA GLY A 75 -5.90 -3.57 -24.19
C GLY A 75 -5.88 -2.08 -23.79
N SER A 76 -6.77 -1.65 -22.88
CA SER A 76 -6.78 -0.29 -22.35
C SER A 76 -6.10 -0.22 -20.98
N ARG A 77 -4.78 0.07 -21.03
CA ARG A 77 -3.86 0.45 -19.95
C ARG A 77 -3.12 -0.68 -19.22
N ALA A 78 -1.79 -0.62 -19.30
CA ALA A 78 -0.87 -1.58 -18.69
C ALA A 78 -0.65 -1.23 -17.20
N VAL A 79 -1.52 -1.76 -16.33
CA VAL A 79 -1.16 -1.91 -14.92
C VAL A 79 -0.09 -3.00 -14.85
N ARG A 80 1.01 -2.74 -14.14
CA ARG A 80 2.05 -3.73 -13.89
C ARG A 80 2.25 -3.93 -12.41
N THR A 81 2.18 -5.17 -11.97
CA THR A 81 2.59 -5.52 -10.61
C THR A 81 4.11 -5.67 -10.54
N ILE A 82 4.77 -4.85 -9.73
CA ILE A 82 6.23 -4.81 -9.57
C ILE A 82 6.58 -5.13 -8.13
N ALA A 83 7.52 -6.06 -7.91
CA ALA A 83 8.08 -6.31 -6.60
C ALA A 83 9.16 -5.28 -6.27
N TYR A 84 9.11 -4.71 -5.07
CA TYR A 84 10.17 -3.85 -4.53
C TYR A 84 11.01 -4.55 -3.44
N GLY A 85 10.62 -5.76 -3.03
CA GLY A 85 11.34 -6.59 -2.07
C GLY A 85 11.01 -8.09 -2.21
N PRO A 86 11.66 -8.96 -1.41
CA PRO A 86 11.49 -10.41 -1.49
C PRO A 86 10.18 -10.96 -0.92
N GLU A 87 9.51 -10.24 -0.03
CA GLU A 87 8.31 -10.73 0.67
C GLU A 87 7.04 -10.57 -0.19
N PRO A 88 6.01 -11.42 0.00
CA PRO A 88 4.80 -11.39 -0.83
C PRO A 88 4.08 -10.04 -0.89
N SER A 89 4.04 -9.32 0.25
CA SER A 89 3.43 -7.99 0.37
C SER A 89 4.36 -6.85 -0.06
N GLN A 90 5.61 -7.13 -0.46
CA GLN A 90 6.54 -6.11 -0.96
C GLN A 90 6.38 -5.87 -2.47
N VAL A 91 5.15 -5.51 -2.85
CA VAL A 91 4.74 -5.29 -4.24
C VAL A 91 3.97 -3.98 -4.37
N GLY A 92 3.90 -3.44 -5.58
CA GLY A 92 2.98 -2.36 -5.92
C GLY A 92 2.50 -2.47 -7.35
N GLU A 93 1.40 -1.80 -7.65
CA GLU A 93 0.84 -1.70 -8.99
C GLU A 93 1.21 -0.34 -9.58
N LEU A 94 1.90 -0.37 -10.71
CA LEU A 94 2.24 0.83 -11.48
C LEU A 94 1.18 1.06 -12.55
N TYR A 95 0.45 2.15 -12.42
CA TYR A 95 -0.48 2.67 -13.41
C TYR A 95 0.19 3.83 -14.16
N LEU A 96 0.12 3.79 -15.49
CA LEU A 96 0.65 4.85 -16.35
C LEU A 96 -0.49 5.52 -17.14
N PRO A 97 -0.50 6.86 -17.24
CA PRO A 97 -1.32 7.58 -18.19
C PRO A 97 -0.95 7.25 -19.64
N GLU A 98 -1.81 7.66 -20.58
CA GLU A 98 -1.47 7.64 -22.00
C GLU A 98 -0.37 8.67 -22.33
N GLY A 99 0.59 8.26 -23.17
CA GLY A 99 1.71 9.10 -23.62
C GLY A 99 3.08 8.58 -23.17
N ASP A 100 4.14 9.33 -23.51
CA ASP A 100 5.52 8.89 -23.33
C ASP A 100 6.17 9.37 -22.01
N GLY A 101 5.49 10.19 -21.21
CA GLY A 101 6.02 10.77 -19.97
C GLY A 101 7.09 11.87 -20.18
N PRO A 102 7.91 12.19 -19.16
CA PRO A 102 7.86 11.64 -17.80
C PRO A 102 6.70 12.22 -16.99
N PHE A 103 5.92 11.34 -16.36
CA PHE A 103 4.74 11.70 -15.57
C PHE A 103 5.11 11.97 -14.11
N PRO A 104 4.58 13.02 -13.45
CA PRO A 104 4.67 13.11 -12.00
C PRO A 104 4.00 11.87 -11.39
N VAL A 105 4.54 11.38 -10.27
CA VAL A 105 4.09 10.12 -9.68
C VAL A 105 3.51 10.34 -8.30
N VAL A 106 2.39 9.67 -8.05
CA VAL A 106 1.78 9.57 -6.72
C VAL A 106 2.02 8.15 -6.19
N VAL A 107 2.74 8.03 -5.09
CA VAL A 107 2.73 6.81 -4.28
C VAL A 107 1.45 6.81 -3.46
N LEU A 108 0.62 5.80 -3.68
CA LEU A 108 -0.69 5.68 -3.06
C LEU A 108 -0.68 4.56 -2.02
N VAL A 109 -1.11 4.86 -0.80
CA VAL A 109 -1.00 3.98 0.37
C VAL A 109 -2.37 3.76 0.98
N HIS A 110 -2.82 2.50 0.99
CA HIS A 110 -4.13 2.15 1.53
C HIS A 110 -4.17 2.15 3.08
N GLY A 111 -5.39 2.10 3.62
CA GLY A 111 -5.66 2.06 5.05
C GLY A 111 -5.87 0.64 5.57
N GLY A 112 -6.75 0.50 6.57
CA GLY A 112 -7.14 -0.80 7.12
C GLY A 112 -6.37 -1.23 8.36
N TRP A 113 -6.11 -0.27 9.26
CA TRP A 113 -5.52 -0.53 10.58
C TRP A 113 -4.16 -1.25 10.56
N TRP A 114 -3.40 -1.08 9.47
CA TRP A 114 -2.15 -1.80 9.21
C TRP A 114 -2.32 -3.33 9.20
N THR A 115 -3.53 -3.85 9.05
CA THR A 115 -3.84 -5.28 9.16
C THR A 115 -3.93 -5.96 7.81
N ALA A 116 -3.64 -7.26 7.79
CA ALA A 116 -3.71 -8.08 6.59
C ALA A 116 -5.15 -8.26 6.06
N MET A 117 -6.17 -7.75 6.78
CA MET A 117 -7.58 -7.82 6.38
C MET A 117 -7.90 -6.91 5.20
N PHE A 118 -7.10 -5.87 5.00
CA PHE A 118 -7.23 -4.90 3.93
C PHE A 118 -5.96 -4.85 3.09
N ASP A 119 -6.11 -4.43 1.85
CA ASP A 119 -5.00 -4.31 0.91
C ASP A 119 -5.20 -3.09 -0.01
N ARG A 120 -4.25 -2.90 -0.91
CA ARG A 120 -4.22 -1.78 -1.87
C ARG A 120 -5.47 -1.62 -2.76
N ARG A 121 -6.39 -2.60 -2.82
CA ARG A 121 -7.66 -2.49 -3.58
C ARG A 121 -8.55 -1.37 -3.06
N GLN A 122 -8.42 -1.00 -1.78
CA GLN A 122 -9.22 0.05 -1.14
C GLN A 122 -9.12 1.41 -1.85
N VAL A 123 -7.99 1.69 -2.48
CA VAL A 123 -7.66 3.00 -3.06
C VAL A 123 -7.56 2.98 -4.60
N VAL A 124 -7.94 1.87 -5.25
CA VAL A 124 -7.97 1.74 -6.71
C VAL A 124 -8.76 2.87 -7.39
N PRO A 125 -9.95 3.29 -6.92
CA PRO A 125 -10.67 4.41 -7.53
C PRO A 125 -9.89 5.73 -7.55
N LEU A 126 -9.03 5.95 -6.55
CA LEU A 126 -8.15 7.12 -6.51
C LEU A 126 -7.00 6.99 -7.52
N ALA A 127 -6.46 5.79 -7.69
CA ALA A 127 -5.45 5.51 -8.71
C ALA A 127 -6.00 5.82 -10.11
N GLU A 128 -7.21 5.36 -10.41
CA GLU A 128 -7.89 5.60 -11.69
C GLU A 128 -8.13 7.10 -11.95
N ASP A 129 -8.64 7.85 -10.96
CA ASP A 129 -8.84 9.29 -11.07
C ASP A 129 -7.50 10.03 -11.30
N LEU A 130 -6.44 9.69 -10.56
CA LEU A 130 -5.12 10.32 -10.73
C LEU A 130 -4.51 10.02 -12.10
N VAL A 131 -4.63 8.78 -12.59
CA VAL A 131 -4.15 8.39 -13.93
C VAL A 131 -4.89 9.16 -15.02
N SER A 132 -6.21 9.34 -14.88
CA SER A 132 -7.01 10.14 -15.79
C SER A 132 -6.58 11.61 -15.87
N ARG A 133 -5.83 12.08 -14.87
CA ARG A 133 -5.31 13.45 -14.72
C ARG A 133 -3.83 13.58 -15.11
N GLY A 134 -3.21 12.51 -15.59
CA GLY A 134 -1.84 12.52 -16.08
C GLY A 134 -0.77 12.27 -15.01
N PHE A 135 -1.15 11.71 -13.86
CA PHE A 135 -0.20 11.20 -12.87
C PHE A 135 0.09 9.71 -13.15
N ALA A 136 1.35 9.32 -13.08
CA ALA A 136 1.67 7.91 -12.80
C ALA A 136 1.25 7.61 -11.37
N VAL A 137 0.74 6.41 -11.12
CA VAL A 137 0.37 5.97 -9.77
C VAL A 137 1.14 4.72 -9.42
N TRP A 138 1.79 4.75 -8.26
CA TRP A 138 2.43 3.62 -7.63
C TRP A 138 1.59 3.22 -6.42
N ASN A 139 0.62 2.30 -6.63
CA ASN A 139 -0.30 1.83 -5.60
C ASN A 139 0.33 0.68 -4.83
N VAL A 140 0.82 0.95 -3.62
CA VAL A 140 1.73 0.03 -2.92
C VAL A 140 0.99 -0.87 -1.95
N GLU A 141 1.47 -2.11 -1.86
CA GLU A 141 1.26 -3.00 -0.72
C GLU A 141 2.44 -2.91 0.23
N TYR A 142 2.28 -3.32 1.49
CA TYR A 142 3.34 -3.39 2.50
C TYR A 142 3.05 -4.49 3.51
N ARG A 143 4.03 -5.06 4.21
CA ARG A 143 3.72 -6.09 5.23
C ARG A 143 2.84 -5.54 6.35
N ARG A 144 1.79 -6.30 6.66
CA ARG A 144 0.72 -5.90 7.59
C ARG A 144 0.69 -6.79 8.83
N ILE A 145 0.09 -6.29 9.91
CA ILE A 145 -0.23 -7.07 11.11
C ILE A 145 -1.03 -8.30 10.70
N GLY A 146 -0.54 -9.48 11.11
CA GLY A 146 -1.07 -10.78 10.66
C GLY A 146 -0.08 -11.52 9.76
N GLU A 147 0.85 -10.81 9.11
CA GLU A 147 1.90 -11.37 8.26
C GLU A 147 3.23 -11.49 9.01
N PRO A 148 4.10 -12.45 8.65
CA PRO A 148 5.46 -12.51 9.16
C PRO A 148 6.23 -11.20 8.91
N GLY A 149 6.72 -10.57 9.99
CA GLY A 149 7.47 -9.32 9.91
C GLY A 149 6.63 -8.06 9.69
N GLY A 150 5.30 -8.15 9.66
CA GLY A 150 4.42 -6.98 9.72
C GLY A 150 4.41 -6.33 11.12
N GLY A 151 4.17 -5.02 11.18
CA GLY A 151 4.38 -4.22 12.37
C GLY A 151 5.79 -3.62 12.43
N TRP A 152 6.25 -3.23 13.61
CA TRP A 152 7.55 -2.61 13.80
C TRP A 152 8.68 -3.65 13.74
N PRO A 153 9.76 -3.41 12.97
CA PRO A 153 9.96 -2.28 12.04
C PRO A 153 9.45 -2.55 10.61
N GLY A 154 9.08 -3.79 10.27
CA GLY A 154 8.91 -4.22 8.88
C GLY A 154 7.86 -3.46 8.05
N THR A 155 6.74 -3.02 8.63
CA THR A 155 5.77 -2.14 7.93
C THR A 155 6.40 -0.81 7.51
N PHE A 156 7.26 -0.24 8.35
CA PHE A 156 7.94 1.03 8.09
C PHE A 156 9.11 0.85 7.12
N ASP A 157 9.85 -0.26 7.24
CA ASP A 157 10.89 -0.64 6.29
C ASP A 157 10.31 -0.83 4.87
N ASP A 158 9.15 -1.48 4.77
CA ASP A 158 8.45 -1.70 3.52
C ASP A 158 7.97 -0.39 2.91
N MET A 159 7.37 0.50 3.71
CA MET A 159 6.94 1.81 3.23
C MET A 159 8.12 2.65 2.71
N ALA A 160 9.25 2.65 3.43
CA ALA A 160 10.46 3.32 2.99
C ALA A 160 11.00 2.73 1.67
N ALA A 161 11.06 1.40 1.57
CA ALA A 161 11.50 0.70 0.37
C ALA A 161 10.57 0.95 -0.83
N ALA A 162 9.26 0.97 -0.61
CA ALA A 162 8.27 1.20 -1.67
C ALA A 162 8.33 2.62 -2.23
N VAL A 163 8.54 3.64 -1.38
CA VAL A 163 8.77 5.02 -1.85
C VAL A 163 10.09 5.12 -2.61
N ASP A 164 11.17 4.51 -2.09
CA ASP A 164 12.48 4.57 -2.72
C ASP A 164 12.53 3.79 -4.04
N ALA A 165 11.66 2.80 -4.23
CA ALA A 165 11.53 2.03 -5.46
C ALA A 165 11.15 2.91 -6.67
N VAL A 166 10.50 4.07 -6.43
CA VAL A 166 10.13 5.04 -7.48
C VAL A 166 11.33 5.41 -8.36
N ALA A 167 12.55 5.46 -7.79
CA ALA A 167 13.77 5.75 -8.53
C ALA A 167 14.08 4.77 -9.68
N HIS A 168 13.44 3.59 -9.70
CA HIS A 168 13.74 2.48 -10.59
C HIS A 168 12.52 1.83 -11.24
N LEU A 169 11.31 2.39 -11.06
CA LEU A 169 10.07 1.77 -11.54
C LEU A 169 10.00 1.71 -13.07
N ASP A 170 10.07 2.87 -13.73
CA ASP A 170 9.91 2.97 -15.18
C ASP A 170 10.50 4.29 -15.71
N PRO A 171 11.11 4.32 -16.91
CA PRO A 171 11.59 5.55 -17.53
C PRO A 171 10.52 6.62 -17.77
N ALA A 172 9.24 6.25 -17.86
CA ALA A 172 8.12 7.17 -18.01
C ALA A 172 7.71 7.85 -16.69
N VAL A 173 8.31 7.49 -15.55
CA VAL A 173 8.06 8.10 -14.24
C VAL A 173 9.05 9.24 -13.99
N ASP A 174 8.54 10.41 -13.62
CA ASP A 174 9.36 11.54 -13.18
C ASP A 174 9.73 11.41 -11.70
N THR A 175 10.95 10.92 -11.46
CA THR A 175 11.48 10.70 -10.11
C THR A 175 11.79 11.98 -9.34
N ALA A 176 11.71 13.16 -9.97
CA ALA A 176 11.86 14.46 -9.30
C ALA A 176 10.51 15.06 -8.84
N ARG A 177 9.38 14.51 -9.30
CA ARG A 177 8.03 14.97 -8.96
C ARG A 177 7.24 13.85 -8.31
N VAL A 178 7.70 13.44 -7.12
CA VAL A 178 7.11 12.37 -6.32
C VAL A 178 6.21 12.97 -5.23
N LEU A 179 4.97 12.54 -5.18
CA LEU A 179 3.99 12.87 -4.14
C LEU A 179 3.58 11.57 -3.43
N VAL A 180 3.18 11.66 -2.17
CA VAL A 180 2.64 10.50 -1.43
C VAL A 180 1.25 10.85 -0.93
N VAL A 181 0.29 9.95 -1.15
CA VAL A 181 -1.09 10.09 -0.66
C VAL A 181 -1.46 8.82 0.08
N GLY A 182 -1.97 8.94 1.29
CA GLY A 182 -2.43 7.79 2.05
C GLY A 182 -3.73 8.01 2.79
N HIS A 183 -4.49 6.93 3.00
CA HIS A 183 -5.75 6.93 3.77
C HIS A 183 -5.62 6.21 5.09
N SER A 184 -6.17 6.76 6.18
CA SER A 184 -6.25 6.11 7.49
C SER A 184 -4.88 5.65 8.00
N ALA A 185 -4.67 4.34 8.21
CA ALA A 185 -3.36 3.75 8.48
C ALA A 185 -2.28 4.10 7.43
N GLY A 186 -2.65 4.22 6.15
CA GLY A 186 -1.80 4.73 5.08
C GLY A 186 -1.60 6.24 5.13
N GLY A 187 -2.58 7.01 5.64
CA GLY A 187 -2.44 8.44 5.90
C GLY A 187 -1.43 8.71 7.01
N HIS A 188 -1.42 7.86 8.03
CA HIS A 188 -0.33 7.79 9.01
C HIS A 188 1.02 7.52 8.34
N LEU A 189 1.13 6.49 7.50
CA LEU A 189 2.40 6.15 6.84
C LEU A 189 2.87 7.26 5.87
N ALA A 190 1.96 7.94 5.18
CA ALA A 190 2.27 9.08 4.32
C ALA A 190 2.80 10.28 5.14
N ALA A 191 2.19 10.58 6.29
CA ALA A 191 2.69 11.60 7.20
C ALA A 191 4.06 11.20 7.78
N TRP A 192 4.24 9.94 8.17
CA TRP A 192 5.55 9.42 8.62
C TRP A 192 6.64 9.57 7.54
N VAL A 193 6.32 9.30 6.27
CA VAL A 193 7.24 9.49 5.13
C VAL A 193 7.75 10.93 5.05
N ALA A 194 6.95 11.93 5.43
CA ALA A 194 7.35 13.35 5.43
C ALA A 194 8.56 13.64 6.33
N HIS A 195 8.82 12.80 7.33
CA HIS A 195 9.89 12.99 8.32
C HIS A 195 11.15 12.16 8.03
N ARG A 196 11.14 11.29 7.01
CA ARG A 196 12.24 10.33 6.74
C ARG A 196 13.63 10.96 6.63
N SER A 197 13.76 12.12 5.98
CA SER A 197 15.06 12.79 5.83
C SER A 197 15.60 13.39 7.13
N ALA A 198 14.74 13.54 8.15
CA ALA A 198 15.11 13.98 9.49
C ALA A 198 15.26 12.82 10.50
N GLN A 199 15.01 11.56 10.08
CA GLN A 199 15.15 10.41 10.95
C GLN A 199 16.62 10.14 11.30
N PRO A 200 16.94 9.85 12.58
CA PRO A 200 18.26 9.40 13.00
C PRO A 200 18.74 8.12 12.29
N ASP A 201 20.06 8.00 12.11
CA ASP A 201 20.71 6.80 11.59
C ASP A 201 20.28 5.54 12.34
N GLY A 202 19.98 4.48 11.58
CA GLY A 202 19.60 3.18 12.13
C GLY A 202 18.11 3.02 12.46
N LEU A 203 17.30 4.07 12.34
CA LEU A 203 15.84 3.95 12.38
C LEU A 203 15.25 3.65 10.99
N PRO A 204 14.07 2.99 10.93
CA PRO A 204 13.37 2.75 9.68
C PRO A 204 13.21 4.04 8.88
N GLY A 205 13.42 3.96 7.57
CA GLY A 205 13.23 5.09 6.65
C GLY A 205 14.30 6.17 6.63
N ALA A 206 15.34 6.10 7.48
CA ALA A 206 16.48 7.01 7.43
C ALA A 206 17.22 6.94 6.09
N HIS A 207 17.85 8.05 5.68
CA HIS A 207 18.56 8.22 4.41
C HIS A 207 17.71 7.89 3.17
N PRO A 208 16.59 8.60 2.94
CA PRO A 208 15.73 8.34 1.80
C PRO A 208 16.47 8.50 0.47
N LYS A 209 16.21 7.59 -0.48
CA LYS A 209 16.70 7.73 -1.87
C LYS A 209 15.81 8.65 -2.69
N VAL A 210 14.53 8.70 -2.33
CA VAL A 210 13.51 9.53 -2.95
C VAL A 210 12.88 10.41 -1.88
N GLU A 211 13.01 11.72 -2.03
CA GLU A 211 12.30 12.69 -1.19
C GLU A 211 11.06 13.20 -1.95
N PRO A 212 9.85 13.02 -1.38
CA PRO A 212 8.65 13.56 -2.01
C PRO A 212 8.61 15.07 -1.91
N ILE A 213 8.04 15.72 -2.92
CA ILE A 213 7.81 17.18 -2.95
C ILE A 213 6.57 17.60 -2.15
N GLY A 214 5.84 16.63 -1.61
CA GLY A 214 4.65 16.82 -0.80
C GLY A 214 4.00 15.50 -0.40
N VAL A 215 3.35 15.48 0.76
CA VAL A 215 2.55 14.34 1.21
C VAL A 215 1.13 14.76 1.57
N VAL A 216 0.19 13.83 1.43
CA VAL A 216 -1.22 13.99 1.81
C VAL A 216 -1.63 12.87 2.76
N SER A 217 -2.12 13.26 3.93
CA SER A 217 -2.76 12.35 4.90
C SER A 217 -4.28 12.54 4.85
N LEU A 218 -5.00 11.52 4.40
CA LEU A 218 -6.46 11.46 4.40
C LEU A 218 -6.92 10.68 5.62
N ALA A 219 -7.61 11.33 6.56
CA ALA A 219 -8.14 10.72 7.78
C ALA A 219 -7.10 9.89 8.60
N GLY A 220 -5.85 10.34 8.65
CA GLY A 220 -4.74 9.57 9.23
C GLY A 220 -4.70 9.53 10.76
N VAL A 221 -4.14 8.46 11.32
CA VAL A 221 -3.85 8.33 12.76
C VAL A 221 -2.49 8.97 13.06
N LEU A 222 -2.49 10.24 13.46
CA LEU A 222 -1.26 11.05 13.49
C LEU A 222 -0.62 11.20 14.89
N ASP A 223 -1.23 10.63 15.92
CA ASP A 223 -0.68 10.56 17.28
C ASP A 223 -0.80 9.13 17.81
N LEU A 224 0.25 8.33 17.66
CA LEU A 224 0.22 6.94 18.11
C LEU A 224 0.30 6.80 19.63
N VAL A 225 0.84 7.80 20.35
CA VAL A 225 0.94 7.77 21.81
C VAL A 225 -0.46 7.91 22.41
N ASP A 226 -1.22 8.89 21.93
CA ASP A 226 -2.62 9.05 22.35
C ASP A 226 -3.46 7.84 21.92
N ALA A 227 -3.31 7.36 20.68
CA ALA A 227 -4.02 6.20 20.17
C ALA A 227 -3.81 4.93 21.02
N ASP A 228 -2.61 4.70 21.53
CA ASP A 228 -2.35 3.64 22.52
C ASP A 228 -3.06 3.92 23.85
N SER A 229 -2.96 5.15 24.36
CA SER A 229 -3.52 5.51 25.67
C SER A 229 -5.04 5.31 25.78
N VAL A 230 -5.75 5.49 24.66
CA VAL A 230 -7.21 5.31 24.56
C VAL A 230 -7.61 3.97 23.94
N ALA A 231 -6.65 3.08 23.67
CA ALA A 231 -6.86 1.81 22.97
C ALA A 231 -7.66 1.97 21.66
N LEU A 232 -7.29 2.96 20.85
CA LEU A 232 -7.95 3.24 19.58
C LEU A 232 -8.01 1.97 18.72
N GLY A 233 -9.19 1.66 18.18
CA GLY A 233 -9.43 0.45 17.38
C GLY A 233 -9.70 -0.81 18.22
N ASP A 234 -10.07 -0.68 19.50
CA ASP A 234 -10.50 -1.78 20.38
C ASP A 234 -11.62 -2.64 19.78
N GLY A 235 -12.50 -2.07 18.95
CA GLY A 235 -13.53 -2.80 18.22
C GLY A 235 -13.00 -3.91 17.30
N LEU A 236 -11.71 -3.89 16.93
CA LEU A 236 -11.08 -4.98 16.16
C LEU A 236 -10.86 -6.25 16.98
N THR A 237 -11.06 -6.22 18.30
CA THR A 237 -10.96 -7.39 19.18
C THR A 237 -12.15 -8.33 19.07
N ASP A 238 -13.25 -7.89 18.46
CA ASP A 238 -14.38 -8.76 18.14
C ASP A 238 -14.06 -9.59 16.88
N PRO A 239 -14.04 -10.94 16.96
CA PRO A 239 -13.78 -11.78 15.80
C PRO A 239 -14.93 -11.82 14.78
N ASP A 240 -16.12 -11.32 15.12
CA ASP A 240 -17.29 -11.24 14.23
C ASP A 240 -18.07 -9.92 14.43
N PRO A 241 -17.47 -8.76 14.09
CA PRO A 241 -18.08 -7.48 14.38
C PRO A 241 -19.20 -7.14 13.39
N ASP A 242 -20.21 -6.44 13.90
CA ASP A 242 -21.19 -5.75 13.05
C ASP A 242 -20.51 -4.59 12.30
N ILE A 243 -20.10 -4.85 11.05
CA ILE A 243 -19.44 -3.84 10.20
C ILE A 243 -20.46 -2.78 9.75
N PRO A 244 -20.23 -1.48 10.03
CA PRO A 244 -21.09 -0.41 9.56
C PRO A 244 -21.23 -0.40 8.02
N PRO A 245 -22.40 -0.06 7.45
CA PRO A 245 -22.63 -0.14 6.00
C PRO A 245 -21.71 0.74 5.14
N ASN A 246 -21.15 1.80 5.72
CA ASN A 246 -20.23 2.73 5.06
C ASN A 246 -18.77 2.28 5.11
N VAL A 247 -18.44 1.25 5.90
CA VAL A 247 -17.10 0.65 5.94
C VAL A 247 -16.99 -0.37 4.79
N PRO A 248 -16.00 -0.24 3.89
CA PRO A 248 -15.75 -1.24 2.86
C PRO A 248 -15.49 -2.61 3.51
N PRO A 249 -16.01 -3.71 2.95
CA PRO A 249 -15.74 -5.04 3.47
C PRO A 249 -14.23 -5.34 3.42
N PRO A 250 -13.70 -6.13 4.37
CA PRO A 250 -12.32 -6.55 4.34
C PRO A 250 -12.04 -7.35 3.06
N SER A 251 -10.87 -7.08 2.48
CA SER A 251 -10.34 -7.75 1.30
C SER A 251 -9.93 -9.21 1.57
N HIS A 252 -9.63 -9.50 2.83
CA HIS A 252 -9.25 -10.79 3.39
C HIS A 252 -10.00 -11.03 4.71
N ALA A 253 -11.32 -11.24 4.63
CA ALA A 253 -12.16 -11.49 5.80
C ALA A 253 -11.68 -12.69 6.63
N GLU A 254 -11.06 -13.68 5.99
CA GLU A 254 -10.45 -14.85 6.62
C GLU A 254 -9.31 -14.52 7.60
N ALA A 255 -8.67 -13.35 7.47
CA ALA A 255 -7.62 -12.91 8.37
C ALA A 255 -8.15 -12.32 9.69
N TRP A 256 -9.46 -12.00 9.76
CA TRP A 256 -10.06 -11.28 10.88
C TRP A 256 -9.89 -11.98 12.23
N PRO A 257 -10.19 -13.29 12.39
CA PRO A 257 -10.06 -13.95 13.68
C PRO A 257 -8.62 -13.91 14.23
N ALA A 258 -7.63 -14.06 13.35
CA ALA A 258 -6.22 -14.00 13.73
C ALA A 258 -5.77 -12.59 14.11
N VAL A 259 -6.35 -11.55 13.48
CA VAL A 259 -6.14 -10.17 13.87
C VAL A 259 -6.81 -9.87 15.21
N ALA A 260 -8.07 -10.26 15.39
CA ALA A 260 -8.83 -10.02 16.62
C ALA A 260 -8.17 -10.66 17.86
N GLU A 261 -7.70 -11.91 17.73
CA GLU A 261 -6.95 -12.60 18.79
C GLU A 261 -5.72 -11.80 19.23
N ARG A 262 -5.02 -11.20 18.28
CA ARG A 262 -3.81 -10.42 18.55
C ARG A 262 -4.16 -9.01 19.02
N ALA A 263 -5.23 -8.41 18.49
CA ALA A 263 -5.55 -7.00 18.65
C ALA A 263 -5.68 -6.62 20.13
N GLY A 264 -6.15 -7.56 20.96
CA GLY A 264 -6.04 -7.56 22.42
C GLY A 264 -6.06 -6.17 23.05
N ASP A 265 -4.90 -5.74 23.56
CA ASP A 265 -4.70 -4.47 24.29
C ASP A 265 -4.63 -3.20 23.42
N GLY A 266 -4.90 -3.30 22.10
CA GLY A 266 -4.96 -2.20 21.15
C GLY A 266 -4.12 -2.42 19.89
N ILE A 267 -4.66 -2.04 18.73
CA ILE A 267 -4.01 -2.26 17.42
C ILE A 267 -2.70 -1.48 17.27
N THR A 268 -2.58 -0.31 17.91
CA THR A 268 -1.33 0.47 17.94
C THR A 268 -0.20 -0.28 18.66
N ARG A 269 -0.51 -1.00 19.75
CA ARG A 269 0.47 -1.83 20.45
C ARG A 269 0.94 -2.99 19.59
N LEU A 270 0.04 -3.59 18.81
CA LEU A 270 0.44 -4.60 17.84
C LEU A 270 1.35 -4.04 16.75
N LEU A 271 1.01 -2.86 16.21
CA LEU A 271 1.84 -2.19 15.22
C LEU A 271 3.25 -1.95 15.77
N LEU A 272 3.37 -1.45 17.00
CA LEU A 272 4.67 -1.09 17.58
C LEU A 272 5.32 -2.19 18.42
N GLY A 273 4.67 -3.35 18.54
CA GLY A 273 5.18 -4.50 19.28
C GLY A 273 5.24 -4.31 20.79
N GLY A 274 4.36 -3.49 21.37
CA GLY A 274 4.21 -3.22 22.81
C GLY A 274 3.67 -1.82 23.08
N SER A 275 3.44 -1.50 24.36
CA SER A 275 2.91 -0.19 24.78
C SER A 275 3.96 0.93 24.74
N VAL A 276 3.51 2.19 24.79
CA VAL A 276 4.39 3.37 24.89
C VAL A 276 5.29 3.32 26.13
N ALA A 277 4.83 2.71 27.22
CA ALA A 277 5.63 2.55 28.44
C ALA A 277 6.79 1.57 28.26
N GLU A 278 6.63 0.57 27.40
CA GLU A 278 7.62 -0.46 27.10
C GLU A 278 8.58 -0.04 25.98
N HIS A 279 8.06 0.69 24.99
CA HIS A 279 8.75 0.98 23.73
C HIS A 279 8.64 2.45 23.29
N ALA A 280 8.87 3.38 24.22
CA ALA A 280 8.81 4.82 23.94
C ALA A 280 9.66 5.26 22.73
N ASP A 281 10.78 4.57 22.47
CA ASP A 281 11.66 4.79 21.31
C ASP A 281 10.94 4.53 19.98
N ARG A 282 10.13 3.47 19.90
CA ARG A 282 9.36 3.13 18.69
C ARG A 282 8.25 4.14 18.42
N TYR A 283 7.56 4.57 19.48
CA TYR A 283 6.52 5.60 19.36
C TYR A 283 7.12 6.94 18.92
N ALA A 284 8.27 7.35 19.48
CA ALA A 284 8.98 8.55 19.06
C ALA A 284 9.43 8.49 17.59
N ALA A 285 9.76 7.30 17.08
CA ALA A 285 10.20 7.09 15.70
C ALA A 285 9.07 6.88 14.69
N ALA A 286 7.84 6.58 15.16
CA ALA A 286 6.70 6.23 14.32
C ALA A 286 5.58 7.28 14.34
N SER A 287 5.32 7.94 15.48
CA SER A 287 4.20 8.88 15.65
C SER A 287 4.50 10.23 14.97
N PRO A 288 3.72 10.66 13.96
CA PRO A 288 3.94 11.95 13.30
C PRO A 288 3.96 13.14 14.26
N VAL A 289 3.10 13.17 15.30
CA VAL A 289 3.12 14.21 16.34
C VAL A 289 4.46 14.28 17.08
N GLU A 290 5.05 13.14 17.42
CA GLU A 290 6.36 13.10 18.09
C GLU A 290 7.48 13.53 17.13
N LEU A 291 7.43 13.04 15.88
CA LEU A 291 8.41 13.37 14.84
C LEU A 291 8.39 14.85 14.47
N ALA A 292 7.24 15.51 14.54
CA ALA A 292 7.12 16.94 14.32
C ALA A 292 8.00 17.76 15.28
N ALA A 293 8.42 17.23 16.43
CA ALA A 293 9.37 17.91 17.31
C ALA A 293 10.72 18.23 16.62
N GLY A 294 11.14 17.38 15.68
CA GLY A 294 12.34 17.55 14.85
C GLY A 294 12.15 18.45 13.62
N GLY A 295 10.94 18.95 13.38
CA GLY A 295 10.54 19.66 12.16
C GLY A 295 9.94 18.72 11.12
N VAL A 296 9.35 19.31 10.07
CA VAL A 296 8.75 18.58 8.95
C VAL A 296 9.40 19.05 7.64
N PRO A 297 10.32 18.28 7.08
CA PRO A 297 11.06 18.66 5.87
C PRO A 297 10.20 18.81 4.61
N VAL A 298 9.09 18.08 4.53
CA VAL A 298 8.23 17.99 3.34
C VAL A 298 6.89 18.69 3.59
N PRO A 299 6.33 19.44 2.62
CA PRO A 299 4.99 20.00 2.74
C PRO A 299 3.91 18.93 2.98
N VAL A 300 2.96 19.21 3.87
CA VAL A 300 1.90 18.27 4.26
C VAL A 300 0.52 18.88 4.05
N LEU A 301 -0.35 18.18 3.32
CA LEU A 301 -1.80 18.37 3.38
C LEU A 301 -2.42 17.30 4.28
N ILE A 302 -3.34 17.71 5.13
CA ILE A 302 -4.18 16.82 5.92
C ILE A 302 -5.63 17.10 5.55
N VAL A 303 -6.36 16.08 5.08
CA VAL A 303 -7.80 16.17 4.83
C VAL A 303 -8.51 15.19 5.75
N HIS A 304 -9.44 15.68 6.55
CA HIS A 304 -10.14 14.88 7.56
C HIS A 304 -11.64 15.17 7.56
N GLY A 305 -12.48 14.15 7.65
CA GLY A 305 -13.93 14.33 7.76
C GLY A 305 -14.33 14.86 9.15
N SER A 306 -15.25 15.82 9.24
CA SER A 306 -15.68 16.34 10.55
C SER A 306 -16.59 15.38 11.33
N ALA A 307 -17.15 14.37 10.65
CA ALA A 307 -18.02 13.34 11.20
C ALA A 307 -17.33 11.96 11.19
N ASP A 308 -15.99 11.95 11.16
CA ASP A 308 -15.19 10.73 11.24
C ASP A 308 -15.27 10.12 12.65
N GLU A 309 -15.99 9.00 12.76
CA GLU A 309 -16.13 8.22 14.00
C GLU A 309 -15.10 7.09 14.13
N VAL A 310 -14.31 6.83 13.07
CA VAL A 310 -13.25 5.81 13.09
C VAL A 310 -11.99 6.43 13.66
N ILE A 311 -11.54 7.54 13.07
CA ILE A 311 -10.38 8.30 13.50
C ILE A 311 -10.82 9.73 13.83
N PRO A 312 -10.90 10.10 15.11
CA PRO A 312 -11.30 11.45 15.52
C PRO A 312 -10.46 12.55 14.84
N PRO A 313 -11.08 13.65 14.36
CA PRO A 313 -10.35 14.77 13.72
C PRO A 313 -9.32 15.46 14.62
N ALA A 314 -9.38 15.21 15.93
CA ALA A 314 -8.39 15.69 16.90
C ALA A 314 -6.97 15.23 16.55
N TYR A 315 -6.78 14.01 16.01
CA TYR A 315 -5.46 13.52 15.58
C TYR A 315 -4.84 14.44 14.51
N ALA A 316 -5.63 14.81 13.51
CA ALA A 316 -5.23 15.74 12.46
C ALA A 316 -4.93 17.14 13.00
N GLN A 317 -5.75 17.63 13.93
CA GLN A 317 -5.57 18.94 14.56
C GLN A 317 -4.28 19.00 15.39
N THR A 318 -4.02 17.99 16.22
CA THR A 318 -2.82 17.91 17.07
C THR A 318 -1.54 17.90 16.24
N TYR A 319 -1.48 17.06 15.19
CA TYR A 319 -0.31 17.02 14.30
C TYR A 319 -0.13 18.34 13.54
N ALA A 320 -1.18 18.91 12.97
CA ALA A 320 -1.10 20.19 12.26
C ALA A 320 -0.56 21.30 13.17
N GLN A 321 -1.03 21.36 14.42
CA GLN A 321 -0.56 22.33 15.40
C GLN A 321 0.92 22.10 15.77
N ALA A 322 1.33 20.86 16.02
CA ALA A 322 2.71 20.52 16.35
C ALA A 322 3.68 20.85 15.21
N ALA A 323 3.31 20.50 13.97
CA ALA A 323 4.09 20.80 12.76
C ALA A 323 4.17 22.33 12.51
N ALA A 324 3.05 23.04 12.59
CA ALA A 324 3.01 24.49 12.41
C ALA A 324 3.84 25.24 13.48
N ALA A 325 3.87 24.73 14.72
CA ALA A 325 4.71 25.29 15.78
C ALA A 325 6.22 25.20 15.48
N LYS A 326 6.63 24.34 14.54
CA LYS A 326 8.00 24.26 14.01
C LYS A 326 8.20 24.99 12.69
N GLY A 327 7.17 25.70 12.20
CA GLY A 327 7.23 26.45 10.95
C GLY A 327 7.14 25.59 9.68
N ALA A 328 6.60 24.38 9.78
CA ALA A 328 6.37 23.52 8.63
C ALA A 328 5.31 24.11 7.67
N ASP A 329 5.43 23.79 6.36
CA ASP A 329 4.36 23.99 5.38
C ASP A 329 3.29 22.89 5.58
N VAL A 330 2.35 23.14 6.48
CA VAL A 330 1.25 22.22 6.79
C VAL A 330 -0.10 22.90 6.58
N THR A 331 -0.98 22.21 5.85
CA THR A 331 -2.36 22.64 5.62
C THR A 331 -3.31 21.59 6.17
N LEU A 332 -4.24 22.00 7.04
CA LEU A 332 -5.33 21.14 7.53
C LEU A 332 -6.66 21.59 6.92
N VAL A 333 -7.37 20.66 6.29
CA VAL A 333 -8.73 20.84 5.80
C VAL A 333 -9.65 19.84 6.49
N VAL A 334 -10.58 20.35 7.30
CA VAL A 334 -11.64 19.54 7.89
C VAL A 334 -12.88 19.65 7.02
N SER A 335 -13.26 18.56 6.35
CA SER A 335 -14.40 18.51 5.43
C SER A 335 -15.72 18.38 6.22
N PRO A 336 -16.62 19.38 6.19
CA PRO A 336 -17.83 19.37 7.00
C PRO A 336 -18.78 18.22 6.62
N GLY A 337 -19.22 17.46 7.62
CA GLY A 337 -20.17 16.36 7.47
C GLY A 337 -19.61 15.08 6.84
N ALA A 338 -18.37 15.13 6.32
CA ALA A 338 -17.72 13.97 5.73
C ALA A 338 -17.33 12.94 6.82
N ASP A 339 -17.52 11.66 6.50
CA ASP A 339 -17.10 10.54 7.34
C ASP A 339 -15.66 10.09 7.04
N HIS A 340 -15.27 8.91 7.56
CA HIS A 340 -13.93 8.35 7.39
C HIS A 340 -13.57 7.95 5.95
N PHE A 341 -14.56 7.65 5.11
CA PHE A 341 -14.38 7.13 3.75
C PHE A 341 -14.74 8.15 2.68
N ASP A 342 -15.52 9.18 2.99
CA ASP A 342 -15.80 10.31 2.09
C ASP A 342 -14.51 11.01 1.60
N VAL A 343 -13.41 10.94 2.36
CA VAL A 343 -12.10 11.50 1.96
C VAL A 343 -11.40 10.72 0.84
N ILE A 344 -11.87 9.50 0.55
CA ILE A 344 -11.41 8.65 -0.56
C ILE A 344 -12.50 8.40 -1.61
N ASP A 345 -13.59 9.17 -1.60
CA ASP A 345 -14.55 9.21 -2.70
C ASP A 345 -13.96 10.08 -3.84
N PRO A 346 -13.66 9.51 -5.03
CA PRO A 346 -13.07 10.26 -6.15
C PRO A 346 -13.98 11.38 -6.69
N ASP A 347 -15.30 11.28 -6.45
CA ASP A 347 -16.29 12.29 -6.82
C ASP A 347 -16.58 13.28 -5.67
N GLY A 348 -16.06 13.00 -4.48
CA GLY A 348 -16.27 13.75 -3.26
C GLY A 348 -15.53 15.09 -3.20
N HIS A 349 -16.09 16.04 -2.43
CA HIS A 349 -15.47 17.35 -2.19
C HIS A 349 -14.10 17.23 -1.53
N ALA A 350 -13.96 16.33 -0.54
CA ALA A 350 -12.71 16.11 0.19
C ALA A 350 -11.57 15.67 -0.74
N TRP A 351 -11.83 14.74 -1.66
CA TRP A 351 -10.85 14.36 -2.68
C TRP A 351 -10.54 15.50 -3.67
N GLY A 352 -11.54 16.34 -3.99
CA GLY A 352 -11.36 17.58 -4.74
C GLY A 352 -10.28 18.50 -4.16
N VAL A 353 -10.23 18.63 -2.83
CA VAL A 353 -9.18 19.40 -2.12
C VAL A 353 -7.81 18.78 -2.35
N THR A 354 -7.69 17.46 -2.22
CA THR A 354 -6.43 16.74 -2.48
C THR A 354 -5.93 16.99 -3.89
N ARG A 355 -6.78 16.81 -4.90
CA ARG A 355 -6.43 17.05 -6.31
C ARG A 355 -5.90 18.47 -6.54
N ALA A 356 -6.62 19.47 -6.04
CA ALA A 356 -6.24 20.88 -6.19
C ALA A 356 -4.86 21.16 -5.56
N TRP A 357 -4.58 20.55 -4.41
CA TRP A 357 -3.31 20.68 -3.73
C TRP A 357 -2.16 19.99 -4.48
N LEU A 358 -2.37 18.76 -4.99
CA LEU A 358 -1.37 18.06 -5.82
C LEU A 358 -1.00 18.91 -7.06
N ASP A 359 -1.99 19.46 -7.75
CA ASP A 359 -1.79 20.34 -8.91
C ASP A 359 -1.05 21.63 -8.53
N GLU A 360 -1.33 22.20 -7.36
CA GLU A 360 -0.60 23.36 -6.85
C GLU A 360 0.85 23.03 -6.52
N ARG A 361 1.12 21.91 -5.84
CA ARG A 361 2.48 21.49 -5.50
C ARG A 361 3.34 21.32 -6.75
N LEU A 362 2.80 20.69 -7.81
CA LEU A 362 3.49 20.57 -9.09
C LEU A 362 3.76 21.94 -9.75
N ARG A 363 2.84 22.89 -9.64
CA ARG A 363 3.04 24.27 -10.14
C ARG A 363 4.14 24.99 -9.38
N LEU A 364 4.16 24.89 -8.05
CA LEU A 364 5.18 25.52 -7.21
C LEU A 364 6.56 24.91 -7.44
N TRP A 365 6.65 23.59 -7.58
CA TRP A 365 7.90 22.91 -7.92
C TRP A 365 8.55 23.42 -9.21
N ARG A 366 7.74 23.68 -10.24
CA ARG A 366 8.23 24.29 -11.50
C ARG A 366 8.82 25.69 -11.29
N SER A 367 8.31 26.45 -10.32
CA SER A 367 8.77 27.81 -10.04
C SER A 367 10.07 27.88 -9.24
N SER A 368 10.41 26.82 -8.50
CA SER A 368 11.66 26.72 -7.73
C SER A 368 12.84 26.12 -8.51
N GLY A 369 12.59 25.56 -9.70
CA GLY A 369 13.55 24.80 -10.50
C GLY A 369 13.97 25.42 -11.83
N ALA A 370 13.97 26.76 -11.97
CA ALA A 370 14.41 27.49 -13.17
C ALA A 370 15.80 28.12 -13.01
#